data_AF-J5R4M5-F1
#
_entry.id   AF-J5R4M5-F1
#
_cell.length_a   1.000
_cell.length_b   1.000
_cell.length_c   1.000
_cell.angle_alpha   90.00
_cell.angle_beta   90.00
_cell.angle_gamma   90.00
#
_symmetry.space_group_name_H-M   'P 1'
#
loop_
_entity.id
_entity.type
_entity.pdbx_description
1 polymer ?
#
loop_
_entity_poly.entity_id
_entity_poly.type
_entity_poly.pdbx_seq_one_letter_code
_entity_poly.pdbx_strand_id
1 'polypeptide(L)'
;MDLVSKSALSSLYKSLGYPLYFAARGEGVVTEKISPFRSAAKVLISGLGADEKAYNRGSWTALAEEIQLDIDRIPLRNLSRDDRVISSQGRESRYPYLDENLMAVVSAMPVWTRCDMRLPPGEGDKLLIRLSARHCGLHRTAGRVKRAMQFGTKSAKLNPGKGQDKIVM
;
A
#
# COMPACT_ATOMS: atom_id res chain seq x y z
N MET A 1 7.36 29.53 -5.58
CA MET A 1 7.45 28.33 -4.71
C MET A 1 6.06 28.10 -4.13
N ASP A 2 5.30 27.24 -4.81
CA ASP A 2 3.92 27.56 -5.16
C ASP A 2 2.87 26.98 -4.21
N LEU A 3 1.83 27.77 -3.95
CA LEU A 3 0.60 27.37 -3.26
C LEU A 3 -0.08 26.15 -3.93
N VAL A 4 0.15 25.96 -5.23
CA VAL A 4 -0.31 24.80 -6.01
C VAL A 4 0.38 23.49 -5.57
N SER A 5 1.64 23.55 -5.13
CA SER A 5 2.35 22.35 -4.66
C SER A 5 1.84 21.89 -3.29
N LYS A 6 1.56 22.83 -2.38
CA LYS A 6 0.99 22.53 -1.05
C LYS A 6 -0.42 21.97 -1.13
N SER A 7 -1.26 22.48 -2.05
CA SER A 7 -2.64 21.98 -2.21
C SER A 7 -2.68 20.59 -2.85
N ALA A 8 -1.85 20.32 -3.85
CA ALA A 8 -1.72 19.00 -4.48
C ALA A 8 -1.17 17.94 -3.49
N LEU A 9 -0.17 18.30 -2.69
CA LEU A 9 0.37 17.45 -1.62
C LEU A 9 -0.68 17.15 -0.55
N SER A 10 -1.47 18.15 -0.14
CA SER A 10 -2.59 17.98 0.80
C SER A 10 -3.68 17.06 0.24
N SER A 11 -4.01 17.20 -1.04
CA SER A 11 -5.00 16.36 -1.72
C SER A 11 -4.55 14.89 -1.80
N LEU A 12 -3.31 14.64 -2.23
CA LEU A 12 -2.73 13.29 -2.28
C LEU A 12 -2.65 12.63 -0.89
N TYR A 13 -2.34 13.42 0.13
CA TYR A 13 -2.29 12.93 1.50
C TYR A 13 -3.68 12.50 1.99
N LYS A 14 -4.72 13.28 1.67
CA LYS A 14 -6.12 12.95 1.98
C LYS A 14 -6.61 11.73 1.21
N SER A 15 -6.31 11.61 -0.09
CA SER A 15 -6.75 10.45 -0.88
C SER A 15 -6.16 9.13 -0.38
N LEU A 16 -4.93 9.14 0.16
CA LEU A 16 -4.32 7.99 0.81
C LEU A 16 -4.80 7.78 2.25
N GLY A 17 -5.15 8.85 2.96
CA GLY A 17 -5.67 8.78 4.33
C GLY A 17 -7.08 8.19 4.42
N TYR A 18 -7.99 8.50 3.49
CA TYR A 18 -9.38 8.03 3.58
C TYR A 18 -9.51 6.49 3.66
N PRO A 19 -8.88 5.68 2.78
CA PRO A 19 -8.94 4.23 2.90
C PRO A 19 -8.53 3.71 4.28
N LEU A 20 -7.48 4.28 4.84
CA LEU A 20 -6.95 3.89 6.15
C LEU A 20 -7.89 4.31 7.27
N TYR A 21 -8.46 5.50 7.20
CA TYR A 21 -9.43 5.99 8.18
C TYR A 21 -10.64 5.07 8.27
N PHE A 22 -11.25 4.73 7.13
CA PHE A 22 -12.42 3.86 7.11
C PHE A 22 -12.08 2.42 7.52
N ALA A 23 -10.93 1.88 7.09
CA ALA A 23 -10.45 0.59 7.56
C ALA A 23 -10.21 0.59 9.08
N ALA A 24 -9.62 1.65 9.63
CA ALA A 24 -9.29 1.78 11.05
C ALA A 24 -10.50 2.08 11.94
N ARG A 25 -11.62 2.61 11.41
CA ARG A 25 -12.89 2.60 12.16
C ARG A 25 -13.30 1.18 12.52
N GLY A 26 -13.07 0.23 11.61
CA GLY A 26 -13.43 -1.18 11.78
C GLY A 26 -14.93 -1.37 11.90
N GLU A 27 -15.70 -0.51 11.23
CA GLU A 27 -17.16 -0.54 11.18
C GLU A 27 -17.60 -0.99 9.78
N GLY A 28 -18.57 -1.89 9.71
CA GLY A 28 -19.07 -2.44 8.45
C GLY A 28 -20.34 -3.25 8.65
N VAL A 29 -20.68 -4.06 7.65
CA VAL A 29 -21.87 -4.92 7.66
C VAL A 29 -21.44 -6.36 7.39
N VAL A 30 -21.92 -7.30 8.21
CA VAL A 30 -21.76 -8.73 7.92
C VAL A 30 -22.77 -9.12 6.86
N THR A 31 -22.29 -9.49 5.67
CA THR A 31 -23.14 -9.74 4.48
C THR A 31 -24.14 -10.87 4.68
N GLU A 32 -23.81 -11.89 5.49
CA GLU A 32 -24.68 -13.04 5.73
C GLU A 32 -25.94 -12.68 6.52
N LYS A 33 -25.84 -11.72 7.45
CA LYS A 33 -26.93 -11.35 8.38
C LYS A 33 -27.45 -9.95 8.16
N ILE A 34 -26.83 -9.19 7.25
CA ILE A 34 -27.08 -7.76 7.01
C ILE A 34 -27.16 -7.00 8.35
N SER A 35 -26.16 -7.22 9.21
CA SER A 35 -26.12 -6.63 10.55
C SER A 35 -24.89 -5.72 10.68
N PRO A 36 -25.02 -4.56 11.34
CA PRO A 36 -23.88 -3.72 11.66
C PRO A 36 -22.87 -4.50 12.49
N PHE A 37 -21.59 -4.33 12.16
CA PHE A 37 -20.49 -4.95 12.88
C PHE A 37 -19.40 -3.93 13.16
N ARG A 38 -18.84 -4.02 14.37
CA ARG A 38 -17.70 -3.24 14.80
C ARG A 38 -16.61 -4.16 15.30
N SER A 39 -15.46 -4.15 14.64
CA SER A 39 -14.29 -4.93 15.02
C SER A 39 -13.69 -4.42 16.33
N ALA A 40 -13.49 -5.33 17.28
CA ALA A 40 -12.78 -5.05 18.53
C ALA A 40 -11.24 -5.02 18.38
N ALA A 41 -10.70 -5.39 17.22
CA ALA A 41 -9.25 -5.54 17.02
C ALA A 41 -8.49 -4.24 17.29
N LYS A 42 -7.49 -4.26 18.18
CA LYS A 42 -6.67 -3.08 18.45
C LYS A 42 -5.47 -2.94 17.53
N VAL A 43 -5.10 -4.04 16.86
CA VAL A 43 -3.95 -4.11 15.97
C VAL A 43 -4.44 -4.37 14.54
N LEU A 44 -3.93 -3.59 13.59
CA LEU A 44 -4.15 -3.76 12.16
C LEU A 44 -2.85 -4.19 11.49
N ILE A 45 -2.92 -5.23 10.67
CA ILE A 45 -1.77 -5.68 9.86
C ILE A 45 -1.82 -4.98 8.50
N SER A 46 -0.79 -4.21 8.20
CA SER A 46 -0.66 -3.47 6.95
C SER A 46 0.27 -4.17 5.97
N GLY A 47 -0.11 -4.19 4.69
CA GLY A 47 0.71 -4.69 3.59
C GLY A 47 1.74 -3.68 3.07
N LEU A 48 1.88 -2.52 3.70
CA LEU A 48 2.92 -1.55 3.37
C LEU A 48 4.31 -2.18 3.58
N GLY A 49 5.23 -1.89 2.66
CA GLY A 49 6.56 -2.50 2.60
C GLY A 49 6.65 -3.63 1.57
N ALA A 50 5.51 -4.23 1.18
CA ALA A 50 5.45 -5.23 0.10
C ALA A 50 5.51 -4.62 -1.32
N ASP A 51 5.82 -3.34 -1.44
CA ASP A 51 5.84 -2.57 -2.69
C ASP A 51 7.30 -2.23 -3.03
N GLU A 52 7.95 -3.04 -3.87
CA GLU A 52 9.10 -2.58 -4.64
C GLU A 52 8.53 -1.79 -5.83
N LYS A 53 8.47 -0.47 -5.73
CA LYS A 53 8.20 0.33 -6.93
C LYS A 53 9.47 0.33 -7.75
N ALA A 54 9.39 -0.37 -8.86
CA ALA A 54 10.46 -0.52 -9.81
C ALA A 54 9.90 0.03 -11.12
N TYR A 55 10.41 1.17 -11.61
CA TYR A 55 10.06 1.63 -12.94
C TYR A 55 11.11 1.14 -13.93
N ASN A 56 10.68 0.48 -15.01
CA ASN A 56 11.59 -0.03 -16.03
C ASN A 56 12.14 1.12 -16.89
N ARG A 57 13.14 1.84 -16.38
CA ARG A 57 13.80 2.96 -17.07
C ARG A 57 15.32 2.80 -17.18
N GLY A 58 15.91 1.69 -16.73
CA GLY A 58 17.36 1.58 -16.66
C GLY A 58 17.90 0.16 -16.45
N SER A 59 19.17 0.10 -16.05
CA SER A 59 19.87 -1.14 -15.69
C SER A 59 19.38 -1.71 -14.36
N TRP A 60 19.77 -2.95 -14.05
CA TRP A 60 19.53 -3.55 -12.72
C TRP A 60 20.08 -2.70 -11.57
N THR A 61 21.20 -2.00 -11.79
CA THR A 61 21.76 -1.06 -10.81
C THR A 61 20.81 0.11 -10.54
N ALA A 62 20.31 0.75 -11.61
CA ALA A 62 19.36 1.85 -11.48
C ALA A 62 18.06 1.41 -10.79
N LEU A 63 17.63 0.16 -11.04
CA LEU A 63 16.48 -0.43 -10.37
C LEU A 63 16.71 -0.62 -8.86
N ALA A 64 17.89 -1.12 -8.49
CA ALA A 64 18.26 -1.29 -7.09
C ALA A 64 18.34 0.05 -6.35
N GLU A 65 18.92 1.08 -6.99
CA GLU A 65 18.97 2.45 -6.44
C GLU A 65 17.57 3.05 -6.27
N GLU A 66 16.67 2.88 -7.24
CA GLU A 66 15.28 3.36 -7.13
C GLU A 66 14.55 2.68 -5.96
N ILE A 67 14.69 1.36 -5.81
CA ILE A 67 14.11 0.61 -4.69
C ILE A 67 14.67 1.09 -3.36
N GLN A 68 15.99 1.32 -3.26
CA GLN A 68 16.62 1.82 -2.04
C GLN A 68 16.10 3.21 -1.67
N LEU A 69 16.00 4.12 -2.65
CA LEU A 69 15.44 5.45 -2.43
C LEU A 69 13.99 5.40 -1.92
N ASP A 70 13.19 4.45 -2.42
CA ASP A 70 11.83 4.28 -1.94
C ASP A 70 11.79 3.74 -0.51
N ILE A 71 12.65 2.77 -0.16
CA ILE A 71 12.82 2.27 1.22
C ILE A 71 13.20 3.41 2.17
N ASP A 72 14.20 4.21 1.84
CA ASP A 72 14.68 5.32 2.67
C ASP A 72 13.59 6.37 2.93
N ARG A 73 12.62 6.48 2.02
CA ARG A 73 11.52 7.45 2.09
C ARG A 73 10.28 6.91 2.80
N ILE A 74 10.16 5.60 3.03
CA ILE A 74 8.99 4.98 3.69
C ILE A 74 8.63 5.66 5.02
N PRO A 75 9.58 5.95 5.93
CA PRO A 75 9.25 6.55 7.23
C PRO A 75 8.52 7.88 7.10
N LEU A 76 9.04 8.78 6.25
CA LEU A 76 8.52 10.13 6.11
C LEU A 76 7.26 10.20 5.26
N ARG A 77 7.15 9.39 4.19
CA ARG A 77 6.04 9.49 3.20
C ARG A 77 4.83 8.66 3.55
N ASN A 78 5.05 7.49 4.16
CA ASN A 78 4.01 6.50 4.35
C ASN A 78 3.73 6.25 5.82
N LEU A 79 4.75 5.87 6.61
CA LEU A 79 4.53 5.50 8.02
C LEU A 79 3.95 6.66 8.82
N SER A 80 4.50 7.87 8.67
CA SER A 80 4.01 9.06 9.38
C SER A 80 2.53 9.35 9.14
N ARG A 81 2.03 9.14 7.92
CA ARG A 81 0.62 9.32 7.58
C ARG A 81 -0.23 8.21 8.16
N ASP A 82 0.17 6.99 7.88
CA ASP A 82 -0.63 5.81 8.16
C ASP A 82 -0.81 5.67 9.68
N ASP A 83 0.27 5.90 10.43
CA ASP A 83 0.25 5.93 11.89
C ASP A 83 -0.72 6.97 12.44
N ARG A 84 -0.63 8.24 12.01
CA ARG A 84 -1.55 9.30 12.49
C ARG A 84 -3.02 8.99 12.20
N VAL A 85 -3.31 8.45 11.02
CA VAL A 85 -4.69 8.13 10.63
C VAL A 85 -5.22 6.94 11.45
N ILE A 86 -4.43 5.88 11.59
CA ILE A 86 -4.84 4.66 12.27
C ILE A 86 -4.93 4.88 13.79
N SER A 87 -3.94 5.55 14.38
CA SER A 87 -3.91 5.88 15.81
C SER A 87 -5.03 6.82 16.22
N SER A 88 -5.52 7.69 15.32
CA SER A 88 -6.72 8.52 15.58
C SER A 88 -7.97 7.69 15.89
N GLN A 89 -7.99 6.41 15.50
CA GLN A 89 -9.08 5.48 15.80
C GLN A 89 -8.78 4.58 17.01
N GLY A 90 -7.72 4.88 17.77
CA GLY A 90 -7.28 4.09 18.92
C GLY A 90 -6.82 2.69 18.53
N ARG A 91 -6.17 2.55 17.36
CA ARG A 91 -5.61 1.31 16.85
C ARG A 91 -4.12 1.47 16.54
N GLU A 92 -3.39 0.39 16.62
CA GLU A 92 -1.98 0.26 16.25
C GLU A 92 -1.88 -0.40 14.87
N SER A 93 -0.93 0.05 14.03
CA SER A 93 -0.56 -0.65 12.80
C SER A 93 0.74 -1.43 12.97
N ARG A 94 0.76 -2.66 12.44
CA ARG A 94 1.99 -3.45 12.29
C ARG A 94 2.29 -3.69 10.83
N TYR A 95 3.57 -3.72 10.50
CA TYR A 95 4.08 -3.77 9.13
C TYR A 95 5.00 -4.98 8.95
N PRO A 96 4.47 -6.20 8.78
CA PRO A 96 5.30 -7.41 8.69
C PRO A 96 6.33 -7.37 7.56
N TYR A 97 6.05 -6.66 6.48
CA TYR A 97 6.99 -6.51 5.36
C TYR A 97 8.14 -5.54 5.64
N LEU A 98 8.11 -4.81 6.75
CA LEU A 98 9.20 -3.97 7.23
C LEU A 98 9.95 -4.60 8.41
N ASP A 99 9.70 -5.88 8.70
CA ASP A 99 10.50 -6.63 9.68
C ASP A 99 11.98 -6.59 9.29
N GLU A 100 12.85 -6.28 10.27
CA GLU A 100 14.27 -6.07 10.03
C GLU A 100 14.97 -7.31 9.47
N ASN A 101 14.60 -8.51 9.94
CA ASN A 101 15.20 -9.75 9.46
C ASN A 101 14.77 -10.04 8.03
N LEU A 102 13.48 -9.84 7.72
CA LEU A 102 12.97 -9.96 6.37
C LEU A 102 13.66 -8.97 5.43
N MET A 103 13.77 -7.70 5.83
CA MET A 103 14.41 -6.65 5.04
C MET A 103 15.91 -6.93 4.83
N ALA A 104 16.60 -7.48 5.83
CA ALA A 104 18.01 -7.87 5.70
C ALA A 104 18.19 -8.97 4.63
N VAL A 105 17.35 -10.01 4.66
CA VAL A 105 17.40 -11.09 3.68
C VAL A 105 17.04 -10.60 2.27
N VAL A 106 15.94 -9.85 2.14
CA VAL A 106 15.46 -9.38 0.83
C VAL A 106 16.43 -8.36 0.23
N SER A 107 16.99 -7.45 1.02
CA SER A 107 17.93 -6.43 0.53
C SER A 107 19.26 -7.05 0.06
N ALA A 108 19.67 -8.18 0.63
CA ALA A 108 20.87 -8.92 0.20
C ALA A 108 20.67 -9.69 -1.12
N MET A 109 19.43 -9.91 -1.55
CA MET A 109 19.14 -10.63 -2.79
C MET A 109 19.36 -9.73 -4.01
N PRO A 110 19.94 -10.28 -5.10
CA PRO A 110 20.05 -9.56 -6.36
C PRO A 110 18.68 -9.08 -6.86
N VAL A 111 18.60 -7.86 -7.36
CA VAL A 111 17.30 -7.24 -7.68
C VAL A 111 16.48 -8.04 -8.70
N TRP A 112 17.13 -8.71 -9.65
CA TRP A 112 16.46 -9.53 -10.66
C TRP A 112 15.78 -10.79 -10.11
N THR A 113 16.14 -11.25 -8.90
CA THR A 113 15.43 -12.36 -8.25
C THR A 113 14.16 -11.89 -7.54
N ARG A 114 14.02 -10.57 -7.33
CA ARG A 114 12.90 -9.94 -6.64
C ARG A 114 11.90 -9.30 -7.58
N CYS A 115 12.42 -8.78 -8.70
CA CYS A 115 11.64 -8.07 -9.69
C CYS A 115 12.26 -8.20 -11.09
N ASP A 116 11.43 -8.52 -12.08
CA ASP A 116 11.81 -8.51 -13.50
C ASP A 116 10.79 -7.69 -14.31
N MET A 117 11.07 -6.40 -14.47
CA MET A 117 10.16 -5.48 -15.14
C MET A 117 10.08 -5.67 -16.67
N ARG A 118 10.80 -6.65 -17.24
CA ARG A 118 10.65 -7.06 -18.65
C ARG A 118 9.41 -7.91 -18.87
N LEU A 119 8.92 -8.57 -17.81
CA LEU A 119 7.70 -9.37 -17.85
C LEU A 119 6.45 -8.49 -17.72
N PRO A 120 5.26 -9.00 -18.11
CA PRO A 120 4.02 -8.27 -17.99
C PRO A 120 3.68 -7.85 -16.53
N PRO A 121 2.90 -6.76 -16.34
CA PRO A 121 2.38 -6.40 -15.03
C PRO A 121 1.56 -7.55 -14.43
N GLY A 122 1.79 -7.88 -13.16
CA GLY A 122 1.17 -9.06 -12.53
C GLY A 122 2.06 -10.29 -12.51
N GLU A 123 3.19 -10.26 -13.23
CA GLU A 123 4.12 -11.38 -13.34
C GLU A 123 5.50 -11.00 -12.83
N GLY A 124 6.10 -9.95 -13.43
CA GLY A 124 7.47 -9.53 -13.15
C GLY A 124 7.66 -8.68 -11.92
N ASP A 125 6.65 -7.90 -11.54
CA ASP A 125 6.69 -7.10 -10.32
C ASP A 125 6.48 -8.00 -9.10
N LYS A 126 7.19 -7.73 -8.00
CA LYS A 126 6.94 -8.40 -6.71
C LYS A 126 7.04 -9.94 -6.79
N LEU A 127 8.05 -10.48 -7.47
CA LEU A 127 8.17 -11.92 -7.72
C LEU A 127 8.11 -12.74 -6.43
N LEU A 128 8.83 -12.32 -5.39
CA LEU A 128 8.90 -13.06 -4.12
C LEU A 128 7.52 -13.27 -3.49
N ILE A 129 6.76 -12.19 -3.26
CA ILE A 129 5.44 -12.30 -2.64
C ILE A 129 4.43 -13.03 -3.55
N ARG A 130 4.56 -12.93 -4.88
CA ARG A 130 3.73 -13.70 -5.81
C ARG A 130 4.03 -15.19 -5.71
N LEU A 131 5.30 -15.57 -5.64
CA LEU A 131 5.72 -16.96 -5.45
C LEU A 131 5.25 -17.49 -4.08
N SER A 132 5.43 -16.73 -3.00
CA SER A 132 4.93 -17.10 -1.67
C SER A 132 3.41 -17.26 -1.66
N ALA A 133 2.67 -16.36 -2.31
CA ALA A 133 1.22 -16.47 -2.44
C ALA A 133 0.80 -17.74 -3.20
N ARG A 134 1.49 -18.11 -4.29
CA ARG A 134 1.24 -19.38 -5.00
C ARG A 134 1.54 -20.59 -4.12
N HIS A 135 2.64 -20.55 -3.37
CA HIS A 135 3.02 -21.62 -2.45
C HIS A 135 1.95 -21.86 -1.37
N CYS A 136 1.30 -20.78 -0.89
CA CYS A 136 0.18 -20.85 0.04
C CYS A 136 -1.19 -21.15 -0.63
N GLY A 137 -1.24 -21.51 -1.91
CA GLY A 137 -2.49 -21.79 -2.65
C GLY A 137 -3.30 -20.56 -3.07
N LEU A 138 -2.78 -19.34 -2.86
CA LEU A 138 -3.44 -18.07 -3.19
C LEU A 138 -3.23 -17.67 -4.66
N HIS A 139 -3.48 -18.57 -5.60
CA HIS A 139 -3.17 -18.38 -7.03
C HIS A 139 -3.80 -17.13 -7.64
N ARG A 140 -5.08 -16.84 -7.30
CA ARG A 140 -5.77 -15.63 -7.79
C ARG A 140 -5.12 -14.35 -7.27
N THR A 141 -4.69 -14.33 -6.02
CA THR A 141 -4.02 -13.17 -5.42
C THR A 141 -2.62 -12.99 -6.02
N ALA A 142 -1.90 -14.08 -6.25
CA ALA A 142 -0.57 -14.06 -6.84
C ALA A 142 -0.51 -13.47 -8.25
N GLY A 143 -1.59 -13.56 -9.03
CA GLY A 143 -1.68 -12.96 -10.37
C GLY A 143 -2.25 -11.53 -10.41
N ARG A 144 -2.71 -10.98 -9.27
CA ARG A 144 -3.33 -9.64 -9.27
C ARG A 144 -2.30 -8.55 -9.50
N VAL A 145 -2.54 -7.71 -10.50
CA VAL A 145 -1.74 -6.51 -10.75
C VAL A 145 -1.88 -5.55 -9.57
N LYS A 146 -0.77 -4.98 -9.13
CA LYS A 146 -0.76 -4.05 -7.99
C LYS A 146 -1.63 -2.83 -8.28
N ARG A 147 -2.48 -2.47 -7.32
CA ARG A 147 -3.28 -1.24 -7.35
C ARG A 147 -3.10 -0.49 -6.04
N ALA A 148 -2.71 0.79 -6.10
CA ALA A 148 -2.61 1.59 -4.89
C ALA A 148 -4.01 1.78 -4.26
N MET A 149 -4.09 1.78 -2.94
CA MET A 149 -5.35 1.79 -2.19
C MET A 149 -6.30 2.90 -2.63
N GLN A 150 -5.80 4.11 -2.86
CA GLN A 150 -6.61 5.26 -3.28
C GLN A 150 -7.29 5.09 -4.65
N PHE A 151 -6.73 4.26 -5.52
CA PHE A 151 -7.33 3.93 -6.81
C PHE A 151 -8.30 2.77 -6.69
N GLY A 152 -8.03 1.81 -5.79
CA GLY A 152 -8.94 0.71 -5.49
C GLY A 152 -10.24 1.18 -4.85
N THR A 153 -10.14 2.07 -3.87
CA THR A 153 -11.28 2.68 -3.15
C THR A 153 -11.90 3.87 -3.88
N LYS A 154 -11.31 4.27 -5.01
CA LYS A 154 -11.67 5.49 -5.75
C LYS A 154 -11.52 6.80 -4.95
N SER A 155 -10.86 6.79 -3.79
CA SER A 155 -10.64 8.01 -2.99
C SER A 155 -9.74 9.05 -3.67
N ALA A 156 -8.97 8.66 -4.69
CA ALA A 156 -8.22 9.59 -5.53
C ALA A 156 -9.11 10.57 -6.34
N LYS A 157 -10.41 10.26 -6.51
CA LYS A 157 -11.36 11.13 -7.21
C LYS A 157 -12.05 12.15 -6.31
N LEU A 158 -11.87 12.05 -5.00
CA LEU A 158 -12.54 12.92 -4.03
C LEU A 158 -11.99 14.35 -4.11
N ASN A 159 -12.69 15.23 -4.81
CA ASN A 159 -12.46 16.66 -4.79
C ASN A 159 -13.41 17.33 -3.77
N PRO A 160 -12.92 17.89 -2.66
CA PRO A 160 -13.76 18.68 -1.77
C PRO A 160 -14.23 19.94 -2.51
N GLY A 161 -15.49 19.96 -2.96
CA GLY A 161 -16.11 21.13 -3.60
C GLY A 161 -16.94 20.85 -4.86
N LYS A 162 -16.88 19.64 -5.44
CA LYS A 162 -17.81 19.24 -6.51
C LYS A 162 -18.68 18.10 -5.98
N GLY A 163 -19.97 18.38 -5.81
CA GLY A 163 -20.93 17.44 -5.26
C GLY A 163 -20.99 16.14 -6.06
N GLN A 164 -21.29 15.06 -5.33
CA GLN A 164 -21.62 13.72 -5.83
C GLN A 164 -20.47 12.84 -6.36
N ASP A 165 -19.44 12.60 -5.55
CA ASP A 165 -18.70 11.34 -5.66
C ASP A 165 -18.96 10.51 -4.40
N LYS A 166 -19.90 9.55 -4.49
CA LYS A 166 -20.16 8.58 -3.42
C LYS A 166 -18.92 7.69 -3.27
N ILE A 167 -18.34 7.68 -2.07
CA ILE A 167 -17.35 6.68 -1.67
C ILE A 167 -18.07 5.33 -1.64
N VAL A 168 -17.68 4.41 -2.52
CA VAL A 168 -18.06 2.99 -2.39
C VAL A 168 -16.94 2.35 -1.58
N MET A 169 -17.15 2.23 -0.27
CA MET A 169 -16.31 1.44 0.64
C MET A 169 -17.16 0.37 1.29
#